data_AF-A0A6J0SRN5-F1
#
_entry.id   AF-A0A6J0SRN5-F1
#
_cell.length_a   1.000
_cell.length_b   1.000
_cell.length_c   1.000
_cell.angle_alpha   90.00
_cell.angle_beta   90.00
_cell.angle_gamma   90.00
#
_symmetry.space_group_name_H-M   'P 1'
#
loop_
_entity.id
_entity.type
_entity.pdbx_description
1 polymer ?
#
loop_
_entity_poly.entity_id
_entity_poly.type
_entity_poly.pdbx_seq_one_letter_code
_entity_poly.pdbx_strand_id
1 'polypeptide(L)'
;MEEAATATRTTASTTTEGTFCLHQVTVTESSEDDYQYEEVPTDDDFNLQEGDEDLAKALCTMQEQAVDAQIMAQRPSQAAKHSLSETPEVVDDFLCNFLIRMGMNRTLDCFQTEWYELMQRGLLEPKDIGFVPDAYTCNQQLERENKYLKKEMESYKFAANKAKELLLKVQKERDFHRMHHKRVVQEKNRLINDIKRLKTHYASYEPMLRQLKEKYETLLREKMLTSLERDRAVGQITGLQATLQSLESGNSVHIPVARAGHRCEREDGLEGPSQRAIREAREQKVYSGVNPYDPAKDPTKQIGKRYPKDSEFPEDIQVNPYLARAKECVRPLKSGVYRLSNTLKVHDLAVS
;
A
#
# COMPACT_ATOMS: atom_id res chain seq x y z
N MET A 1 39.81 -75.82 23.70
CA MET A 1 39.83 -74.76 24.70
C MET A 1 39.61 -73.46 23.93
N GLU A 2 38.40 -72.93 23.94
CA GLU A 2 37.88 -72.03 25.00
C GLU A 2 38.56 -70.65 24.89
N GLU A 3 37.89 -69.51 24.93
CA GLU A 3 36.49 -69.19 25.24
C GLU A 3 36.27 -67.69 24.98
N ALA A 4 34.99 -67.30 25.02
CA ALA A 4 34.44 -66.05 25.56
C ALA A 4 34.84 -64.69 24.92
N ALA A 5 33.94 -63.99 24.24
CA ALA A 5 32.78 -63.27 24.78
C ALA A 5 33.16 -62.20 25.82
N THR A 6 33.10 -60.93 25.44
CA THR A 6 32.51 -59.91 26.33
C THR A 6 32.01 -58.72 25.54
N ALA A 7 30.68 -58.56 25.56
CA ALA A 7 30.00 -57.32 25.24
C ALA A 7 30.34 -56.28 26.33
N THR A 8 30.67 -55.07 25.93
CA THR A 8 30.57 -53.90 26.82
C THR A 8 29.83 -52.80 26.09
N ARG A 9 28.58 -52.67 26.52
CA ARG A 9 27.61 -51.64 26.19
C ARG A 9 28.04 -50.36 26.93
N THR A 10 28.71 -49.45 26.25
CA THR A 10 28.92 -48.09 26.77
C THR A 10 27.68 -47.27 26.44
N THR A 11 26.80 -47.16 27.44
CA THR A 11 25.73 -46.18 27.51
C THR A 11 26.36 -44.80 27.76
N ALA A 12 26.84 -44.14 26.71
CA ALA A 12 27.10 -42.71 26.77
C ALA A 12 25.77 -41.98 26.63
N SER A 13 25.23 -41.53 27.75
CA SER A 13 24.19 -40.51 27.84
C SER A 13 24.74 -39.21 27.23
N THR A 14 24.63 -39.04 25.92
CA THR A 14 24.76 -37.72 25.31
C THR A 14 23.52 -36.94 25.69
N THR A 15 23.66 -36.19 26.78
CA THR A 15 22.95 -34.92 26.98
C THR A 15 23.06 -34.14 25.69
N THR A 16 21.98 -34.13 24.90
CA THR A 16 21.80 -33.16 23.84
C THR A 16 21.61 -31.82 24.52
N GLU A 17 22.72 -31.17 24.89
CA GLU A 17 22.77 -29.73 25.08
C GLU A 17 22.28 -29.13 23.76
N GLY A 18 21.01 -28.72 23.76
CA GLY A 18 20.44 -27.99 22.64
C GLY A 18 21.27 -26.73 22.47
N THR A 19 22.13 -26.74 21.46
CA THR A 19 22.91 -25.57 21.07
C THR A 19 21.92 -24.50 20.61
N PHE A 20 21.61 -23.55 21.48
CA PHE A 20 20.78 -22.41 21.14
C PHE A 20 21.60 -21.49 20.24
N CYS A 21 21.40 -21.63 18.93
CA CYS A 21 21.97 -20.69 17.97
C CYS A 21 21.14 -19.40 18.00
N LEU A 22 21.68 -18.34 18.59
CA LEU A 22 21.19 -16.99 18.32
C LEU A 22 21.45 -16.70 16.84
N HIS A 23 20.40 -16.77 16.02
CA HIS A 23 20.49 -16.32 14.64
C HIS A 23 20.66 -14.80 14.69
N GLN A 24 21.88 -14.34 14.46
CA GLN A 24 22.17 -12.92 14.29
C GLN A 24 21.37 -12.45 13.06
N VAL A 25 20.19 -11.90 13.31
CA VAL A 25 19.46 -11.13 12.32
C VAL A 25 20.25 -9.84 12.17
N THR A 26 21.22 -9.85 11.27
CA THR A 26 21.79 -8.63 10.72
C THR A 26 20.65 -7.92 10.01
N VAL A 27 19.99 -7.01 10.72
CA VAL A 27 19.30 -5.91 10.07
C VAL A 27 20.39 -5.21 9.29
N THR A 28 20.43 -5.42 7.98
CA THR A 28 21.24 -4.59 7.11
C THR A 28 20.68 -3.18 7.26
N GLU A 29 21.30 -2.41 8.15
CA GLU A 29 21.22 -0.94 8.18
C GLU A 29 21.77 -0.46 6.84
N SER A 30 20.94 -0.59 5.82
CA SER A 30 21.24 -0.16 4.46
C SER A 30 20.95 1.33 4.39
N SER A 31 21.89 2.08 4.97
CA SER A 31 21.96 3.54 4.96
C SER A 31 20.75 4.20 5.63
N GLU A 32 20.99 4.85 6.77
CA GLU A 32 20.16 5.97 7.20
C GLU A 32 19.92 6.87 5.97
N ASP A 33 18.65 6.95 5.56
CA ASP A 33 18.16 7.92 4.60
C ASP A 33 17.53 9.00 5.48
N ASP A 34 18.21 10.13 5.58
CA ASP A 34 17.98 11.26 6.50
C ASP A 34 16.65 12.01 6.26
N TYR A 35 15.63 11.35 5.73
CA TYR A 35 14.37 11.97 5.33
C TYR A 35 13.23 11.59 6.27
N GLN A 36 12.86 12.59 7.07
CA GLN A 36 11.77 12.58 8.04
C GLN A 36 10.43 12.36 7.32
N TYR A 37 9.73 11.28 7.65
CA TYR A 37 8.38 11.02 7.16
C TYR A 37 7.44 12.10 7.72
N GLU A 38 6.81 12.87 6.84
CA GLU A 38 5.76 13.81 7.22
C GLU A 38 4.48 12.99 7.47
N GLU A 39 4.04 12.93 8.72
CA GLU A 39 2.81 12.25 9.13
C GLU A 39 1.62 12.87 8.39
N VAL A 40 0.98 12.09 7.53
CA VAL A 40 -0.32 12.42 6.97
C VAL A 40 -1.32 12.31 8.12
N PRO A 41 -2.14 13.34 8.42
CA PRO A 41 -3.13 13.27 9.48
C PRO A 41 -3.99 12.02 9.31
N THR A 42 -4.00 11.17 10.35
CA THR A 42 -4.98 10.10 10.45
C THR A 42 -6.33 10.76 10.66
N ASP A 43 -7.14 10.81 9.62
CA ASP A 43 -8.57 11.03 9.78
C ASP A 43 -9.09 9.86 10.65
N ASP A 44 -9.33 10.18 11.93
CA ASP A 44 -9.86 9.33 13.00
C ASP A 44 -11.31 8.90 12.69
N ASP A 45 -11.52 8.13 11.63
CA ASP A 45 -12.86 7.65 11.25
C ASP A 45 -12.89 6.17 10.82
N PHE A 46 -11.99 5.36 11.38
CA PHE A 46 -12.20 3.90 11.44
C PHE A 46 -12.66 3.51 12.83
N ASN A 47 -13.94 3.81 13.13
CA ASN A 47 -14.71 3.12 14.14
C ASN A 47 -14.72 1.62 13.76
N LEU A 48 -13.80 0.84 14.33
CA LEU A 48 -14.02 -0.59 14.47
C LEU A 48 -15.30 -0.70 15.29
N GLN A 49 -16.38 -1.14 14.64
CA GLN A 49 -17.57 -1.59 15.34
C GLN A 49 -17.17 -2.85 16.12
N GLU A 50 -16.65 -2.61 17.32
CA GLU A 50 -16.48 -3.59 18.36
C GLU A 50 -17.89 -4.08 18.67
N GLY A 51 -18.24 -5.23 18.08
CA GLY A 51 -19.51 -5.87 18.31
C GLY A 51 -19.62 -6.12 19.80
N ASP A 52 -20.64 -5.51 20.41
CA ASP A 52 -21.04 -5.71 21.80
C ASP A 52 -21.23 -7.21 22.09
N GLU A 53 -20.16 -7.90 22.48
CA GLU A 53 -20.27 -9.16 23.20
C GLU A 53 -20.72 -8.84 24.62
N ASP A 54 -22.05 -8.78 24.72
CA ASP A 54 -22.87 -8.51 25.89
C ASP A 54 -22.26 -9.08 27.19
N LEU A 55 -21.65 -8.21 27.99
CA LEU A 55 -21.01 -8.47 29.29
C LEU A 55 -21.93 -9.30 30.22
N ALA A 56 -23.24 -9.16 30.08
CA ALA A 56 -24.23 -9.94 30.81
C ALA A 56 -24.13 -11.45 30.54
N LYS A 57 -23.82 -11.85 29.31
CA LYS A 57 -23.68 -13.26 28.93
C LYS A 57 -22.42 -13.91 29.52
N ALA A 58 -21.33 -13.15 29.62
CA ALA A 58 -20.10 -13.59 30.29
C ALA A 58 -20.30 -13.75 31.80
N LEU A 59 -21.07 -12.85 32.43
CA LEU A 59 -21.39 -12.98 33.86
C LEU A 59 -22.31 -14.17 34.14
N CYS A 60 -23.30 -14.44 33.28
CA CYS A 60 -24.15 -15.64 33.41
C CYS A 60 -23.35 -16.94 33.29
N THR A 61 -22.44 -17.07 32.31
CA THR A 61 -21.65 -18.31 32.15
C THR A 61 -20.67 -18.52 33.31
N MET A 62 -20.11 -17.45 33.86
CA MET A 62 -19.28 -17.53 35.08
C MET A 62 -20.09 -17.99 36.30
N GLN A 63 -21.31 -17.50 36.45
CA GLN A 63 -22.17 -17.90 37.57
C GLN A 63 -22.64 -19.35 37.44
N GLU A 64 -22.97 -19.79 36.23
CA GLU A 64 -23.38 -21.17 35.94
C GLU A 64 -22.22 -22.16 36.18
N GLN A 65 -20.99 -21.81 35.78
CA GLN A 65 -19.79 -22.58 36.10
C GLN A 65 -19.48 -22.63 37.61
N ALA A 66 -19.76 -21.56 38.35
CA ALA A 66 -19.58 -21.54 39.80
C ALA A 66 -20.59 -22.46 40.51
N VAL A 67 -21.84 -22.49 40.04
CA VAL A 67 -22.88 -23.40 40.56
C VAL A 67 -22.53 -24.85 40.25
N ASP A 68 -22.07 -25.16 39.04
CA ASP A 68 -21.63 -26.52 38.69
C ASP A 68 -20.40 -26.97 39.49
N ALA A 69 -19.44 -26.08 39.74
CA ALA A 69 -18.31 -26.36 40.62
C ALA A 69 -18.77 -26.64 42.06
N GLN A 70 -19.82 -25.96 42.54
CA GLN A 70 -20.37 -26.15 43.87
C GLN A 70 -21.19 -27.44 44.00
N ILE A 71 -21.92 -27.84 42.96
CA ILE A 71 -22.64 -29.13 42.88
C ILE A 71 -21.65 -30.30 42.83
N MET A 72 -20.54 -30.15 42.11
CA MET A 72 -19.45 -31.13 42.07
C MET A 72 -18.74 -31.25 43.42
N ALA A 73 -18.61 -30.15 44.18
CA ALA A 73 -17.99 -30.14 45.50
C ALA A 73 -18.87 -30.76 46.61
N GLN A 74 -20.19 -30.86 46.42
CA GLN A 74 -21.12 -31.37 47.43
C GLN A 74 -21.47 -32.86 47.29
N ARG A 75 -20.87 -33.60 46.35
CA ARG A 75 -21.14 -35.03 46.16
C ARG A 75 -20.41 -35.85 47.25
N PRO A 76 -21.11 -36.50 48.20
CA PRO A 76 -20.45 -37.34 49.19
C PRO A 76 -20.09 -38.68 48.54
N SER A 77 -18.81 -38.87 48.25
CA SER A 77 -18.23 -40.13 47.81
C SER A 77 -18.12 -41.11 48.97
N GLN A 78 -19.24 -41.76 49.32
CA GLN A 78 -19.20 -42.99 50.10
C GLN A 78 -19.00 -44.19 49.16
N ALA A 79 -17.75 -44.63 49.07
CA ALA A 79 -17.38 -46.03 48.90
C ALA A 79 -15.94 -46.20 49.37
N ALA A 80 -15.80 -46.33 50.70
CA ALA A 80 -14.58 -46.80 51.33
C ALA A 80 -14.28 -48.22 50.83
N LYS A 81 -13.34 -48.32 49.90
CA LYS A 81 -12.41 -49.44 49.87
C LYS A 81 -11.15 -48.93 50.53
N HIS A 82 -10.75 -49.58 51.60
CA HIS A 82 -9.48 -49.38 52.27
C HIS A 82 -8.33 -49.55 51.26
N SER A 83 -7.98 -48.49 50.54
CA SER A 83 -6.62 -48.30 50.07
C SER A 83 -5.83 -48.02 51.33
N LEU A 84 -4.91 -48.94 51.66
CA LEU A 84 -3.84 -48.66 52.60
C LEU A 84 -3.31 -47.27 52.25
N SER A 85 -3.60 -46.28 53.10
CA SER A 85 -2.87 -45.04 53.05
C SER A 85 -1.44 -45.45 53.33
N GLU A 86 -0.59 -45.44 52.31
CA GLU A 86 0.82 -45.17 52.49
C GLU A 86 0.88 -43.78 53.13
N THR A 87 0.67 -43.75 54.44
CA THR A 87 0.99 -42.60 55.26
C THR A 87 2.47 -42.37 54.98
N PRO A 88 2.84 -41.20 54.43
CA PRO A 88 4.23 -40.94 54.09
C PRO A 88 5.09 -41.25 55.32
N GLU A 89 6.12 -42.08 55.16
CA GLU A 89 7.00 -42.39 56.30
C GLU A 89 7.59 -41.07 56.80
N VAL A 90 7.44 -40.83 58.11
CA VAL A 90 8.09 -39.73 58.79
C VAL A 90 9.60 -39.97 58.66
N VAL A 91 10.39 -38.90 58.47
CA VAL A 91 11.85 -39.02 58.26
C VAL A 91 12.54 -39.87 59.34
N ASP A 92 12.08 -39.80 60.59
CA ASP A 92 12.61 -40.63 61.67
C ASP A 92 12.29 -42.12 61.49
N ASP A 93 11.05 -42.47 61.11
CA ASP A 93 10.62 -43.85 60.87
C ASP A 93 11.41 -44.46 59.70
N PHE A 94 11.60 -43.71 58.63
CA PHE A 94 12.41 -44.14 57.47
C PHE A 94 13.86 -44.44 57.87
N LEU A 95 14.48 -43.54 58.64
CA LEU A 95 15.87 -43.70 59.09
C LEU A 95 16.02 -44.85 60.09
N CYS A 96 15.08 -44.99 61.03
CA CYS A 96 15.04 -46.10 61.98
C CYS A 96 14.87 -47.43 61.25
N ASN A 97 13.89 -47.54 60.34
CA ASN A 97 13.65 -48.73 59.54
C ASN A 97 14.87 -49.08 58.66
N PHE A 98 15.52 -48.08 58.06
CA PHE A 98 16.75 -48.27 57.28
C PHE A 98 17.89 -48.83 58.14
N LEU A 99 18.18 -48.22 59.29
CA LEU A 99 19.28 -48.62 60.18
C LEU A 99 19.04 -50.01 60.79
N ILE A 100 17.80 -50.34 61.14
CA ILE A 100 17.40 -51.69 61.61
C ILE A 100 17.63 -52.71 60.48
N ARG A 101 17.15 -52.43 59.27
CA ARG A 101 17.27 -53.35 58.12
C ARG A 101 18.73 -53.60 57.72
N MET A 102 19.59 -52.61 57.85
CA MET A 102 21.02 -52.70 57.56
C MET A 102 21.84 -53.26 58.76
N GLY A 103 21.20 -53.56 59.89
CA GLY A 103 21.87 -54.13 61.07
C GLY A 103 22.79 -53.16 61.82
N MET A 104 22.61 -51.84 61.63
CA MET A 104 23.46 -50.79 62.19
C MET A 104 23.03 -50.37 63.60
N ASN A 105 22.91 -51.33 64.51
CA ASN A 105 22.28 -51.12 65.83
C ASN A 105 22.98 -50.06 66.70
N ARG A 106 24.31 -49.96 66.66
CA ARG A 106 25.05 -48.93 67.42
C ARG A 106 24.76 -47.52 66.91
N THR A 107 24.64 -47.36 65.59
CA THR A 107 24.32 -46.08 64.95
C THR A 107 22.87 -45.69 65.19
N LEU A 108 21.96 -46.67 65.17
CA LEU A 108 20.56 -46.47 65.56
C LEU A 108 20.44 -45.97 67.00
N ASP A 109 21.16 -46.59 67.94
CA ASP A 109 21.11 -46.25 69.35
C ASP A 109 21.63 -44.82 69.61
N CYS A 110 22.75 -44.45 68.97
CA CYS A 110 23.25 -43.07 69.00
C CYS A 110 22.26 -42.08 68.36
N PHE A 111 21.72 -42.42 67.19
CA PHE A 111 20.77 -41.58 66.46
C PHE A 111 19.51 -41.32 67.29
N GLN A 112 18.88 -42.36 67.85
CA GLN A 112 17.68 -42.23 68.68
C GLN A 112 17.97 -41.38 69.92
N THR A 113 19.11 -41.61 70.58
CA THR A 113 19.49 -40.85 71.77
C THR A 113 19.63 -39.35 71.46
N GLU A 114 20.39 -39.00 70.42
CA GLU A 114 20.58 -37.60 70.00
C GLU A 114 19.27 -36.96 69.50
N TRP A 115 18.45 -37.73 68.76
CA TRP A 115 17.17 -37.27 68.21
C TRP A 115 16.17 -36.91 69.32
N TYR A 116 16.00 -37.79 70.31
CA TYR A 116 15.14 -37.53 71.47
C TYR A 116 15.70 -36.42 72.37
N GLU A 117 17.02 -36.30 72.50
CA GLU A 117 17.67 -35.21 73.23
C GLU A 117 17.41 -33.84 72.57
N LEU A 118 17.49 -33.76 71.25
CA LEU A 118 17.18 -32.56 70.48
C LEU A 118 15.69 -32.18 70.56
N MET A 119 14.80 -33.17 70.50
CA MET A 119 13.36 -32.95 70.65
C MET A 119 13.01 -32.47 72.07
N GLN A 120 13.62 -33.04 73.11
CA GLN A 120 13.37 -32.66 74.50
C GLN A 120 13.94 -31.27 74.84
N ARG A 121 15.01 -30.84 74.15
CA ARG A 121 15.53 -29.48 74.23
C ARG A 121 14.71 -28.44 73.44
N GLY A 122 13.69 -28.88 72.71
CA GLY A 122 12.85 -28.02 71.87
C GLY A 122 13.60 -27.44 70.66
N LEU A 123 14.75 -28.03 70.29
CA LEU A 123 15.51 -27.64 69.10
C LEU A 123 14.97 -28.29 67.81
N LEU A 124 14.12 -29.31 67.96
CA LEU A 124 13.49 -30.06 66.89
C LEU A 124 11.99 -30.15 67.21
N GLU A 125 11.17 -29.37 66.49
CA GLU A 125 9.71 -29.44 66.62
C GLU A 125 9.16 -30.55 65.71
N PRO A 126 8.07 -31.24 66.09
CA PRO A 126 7.40 -32.23 65.25
C PRO A 126 6.95 -31.70 63.88
N LYS A 127 6.83 -30.37 63.72
CA LYS A 127 6.50 -29.69 62.46
C LYS A 127 7.70 -29.54 61.53
N ASP A 128 8.91 -29.58 62.06
CA ASP A 128 10.16 -29.49 61.30
C ASP A 128 10.55 -30.86 60.70
N ILE A 129 9.93 -31.92 61.21
CA ILE A 129 10.11 -33.29 60.71
C ILE A 129 9.22 -33.46 59.47
N GLY A 130 9.85 -33.32 58.30
CA GLY A 130 9.20 -33.60 57.03
C GLY A 130 8.85 -35.08 56.86
N PHE A 131 8.03 -35.35 55.88
CA PHE A 131 7.82 -36.71 55.36
C PHE A 131 8.85 -37.01 54.28
N VAL A 132 9.29 -38.26 54.16
CA VAL A 132 10.11 -38.69 53.02
C VAL A 132 9.15 -38.85 51.83
N PRO A 133 9.23 -37.99 50.79
CA PRO A 133 8.41 -38.19 49.61
C PRO A 133 8.86 -39.49 48.94
N ASP A 134 7.91 -40.37 48.64
CA ASP A 134 8.24 -41.56 47.87
C ASP A 134 8.76 -41.15 46.48
N ALA A 135 9.54 -42.03 45.85
CA ALA A 135 10.08 -41.78 44.52
C ALA A 135 8.97 -41.49 43.50
N TYR A 136 7.77 -42.04 43.72
CA TYR A 136 6.59 -41.80 42.89
C TYR A 136 6.08 -40.36 43.00
N THR A 137 6.00 -39.77 44.19
CA THR A 137 5.58 -38.38 44.41
C THR A 137 6.58 -37.40 43.81
N CYS A 138 7.88 -37.67 43.96
CA CYS A 138 8.92 -36.89 43.31
C CYS A 138 8.79 -36.94 41.78
N ASN A 139 8.61 -38.12 41.20
CA ASN A 139 8.39 -38.28 39.76
C ASN A 139 7.12 -37.56 39.28
N GLN A 140 6.02 -37.66 40.04
CA GLN A 140 4.78 -36.96 39.69
C GLN A 140 4.96 -35.44 39.72
N GLN A 141 5.74 -34.91 40.66
CA GLN A 141 6.07 -33.49 40.70
C GLN A 141 6.93 -33.07 39.50
N LEU A 142 7.98 -33.83 39.19
CA LEU A 142 8.83 -33.60 38.02
C LEU A 142 8.05 -33.71 36.71
N GLU A 143 7.06 -34.60 36.61
CA GLU A 143 6.17 -34.70 35.47
C GLU A 143 5.26 -33.48 35.32
N ARG A 144 4.70 -32.99 36.44
CA ARG A 144 3.91 -31.75 36.45
C ARG A 144 4.74 -30.55 36.01
N GLU A 145 5.96 -30.41 36.54
CA GLU A 145 6.89 -29.35 36.16
C GLU A 145 7.31 -29.46 34.69
N ASN A 146 7.67 -30.66 34.21
CA ASN A 146 7.97 -30.88 32.79
C ASN A 146 6.79 -30.50 31.89
N LYS A 147 5.57 -30.88 32.27
CA LYS A 147 4.36 -30.53 31.50
C LYS A 147 4.14 -29.02 31.49
N TYR A 148 4.35 -28.35 32.61
CA TYR A 148 4.26 -26.90 32.72
C TYR A 148 5.32 -26.20 31.85
N LEU A 149 6.59 -26.57 31.98
CA LEU A 149 7.70 -26.00 31.21
C LEU A 149 7.54 -26.23 29.71
N LYS A 150 7.06 -27.41 29.29
CA LYS A 150 6.74 -27.67 27.87
C LYS A 150 5.64 -26.76 27.35
N LYS A 151 4.61 -26.49 28.16
CA LYS A 151 3.52 -25.58 27.81
C LYS A 151 4.02 -24.14 27.69
N GLU A 152 4.84 -23.68 28.63
CA GLU A 152 5.48 -22.36 28.55
C GLU A 152 6.37 -22.23 27.32
N MET A 153 7.22 -23.22 27.05
CA MET A 153 8.09 -23.24 25.87
C MET A 153 7.28 -23.08 24.57
N GLU A 154 6.18 -23.83 24.43
CA GLU A 154 5.33 -23.71 23.24
C GLU A 154 4.62 -22.34 23.18
N SER A 155 4.23 -21.78 24.34
CA SER A 155 3.67 -20.43 24.40
C SER A 155 4.67 -19.36 23.95
N TYR A 156 5.92 -19.41 24.41
CA TYR A 156 6.98 -18.50 23.97
C TYR A 156 7.29 -18.67 22.49
N LYS A 157 7.32 -19.91 21.99
CA LYS A 157 7.52 -20.19 20.57
C LYS A 157 6.39 -19.63 19.71
N PHE A 158 5.15 -19.76 20.15
CA PHE A 158 4.00 -19.16 19.48
C PHE A 158 4.09 -17.63 19.47
N ALA A 159 4.40 -17.00 20.62
CA ALA A 159 4.56 -15.56 20.72
C ALA A 159 5.71 -15.04 19.82
N ALA A 160 6.85 -15.74 19.80
CA ALA A 160 7.99 -15.40 18.95
C ALA A 160 7.64 -15.51 17.45
N ASN A 161 6.92 -16.57 17.04
CA ASN A 161 6.47 -16.72 15.66
C ASN A 161 5.49 -15.61 15.26
N LYS A 162 4.53 -15.27 16.13
CA LYS A 162 3.60 -14.17 15.92
C LYS A 162 4.33 -12.83 15.77
N ALA A 163 5.30 -12.55 16.64
CA ALA A 163 6.13 -11.35 16.55
C ALA A 163 6.93 -11.30 15.25
N LYS A 164 7.52 -12.44 14.83
CA LYS A 164 8.22 -12.56 13.55
C LYS A 164 7.32 -12.27 12.35
N GLU A 165 6.09 -12.79 12.35
CA GLU A 165 5.12 -12.52 11.28
C GLU A 165 4.73 -11.04 11.21
N LEU A 166 4.47 -10.41 12.37
CA LEU A 166 4.18 -8.97 12.43
C LEU A 166 5.35 -8.13 11.93
N LEU A 167 6.57 -8.48 12.33
CA LEU A 167 7.77 -7.79 11.87
C LEU A 167 7.92 -7.89 10.35
N LEU A 168 7.68 -9.05 9.75
CA LEU A 168 7.70 -9.20 8.29
C LEU A 168 6.63 -8.37 7.59
N LYS A 169 5.43 -8.24 8.19
CA LYS A 169 4.36 -7.37 7.64
C LYS A 169 4.79 -5.90 7.68
N VAL A 170 5.29 -5.42 8.81
CA VAL A 170 5.77 -4.03 8.96
C VAL A 170 6.94 -3.73 8.02
N GLN A 171 7.87 -4.67 7.85
CA GLN A 171 8.98 -4.52 6.90
C GLN A 171 8.48 -4.38 5.46
N LYS A 172 7.52 -5.22 5.04
CA LYS A 172 6.92 -5.12 3.69
C LYS A 172 6.23 -3.78 3.47
N GLU A 173 5.47 -3.29 4.47
CA GLU A 173 4.79 -2.01 4.39
C GLU A 173 5.78 -0.84 4.30
N ARG A 174 6.80 -0.84 5.16
CA ARG A 174 7.91 0.12 5.10
C ARG A 174 8.57 0.12 3.73
N ASP A 175 8.87 -1.06 3.18
CA ASP A 175 9.52 -1.19 1.88
C ASP A 175 8.60 -0.73 0.73
N PHE A 176 7.29 -1.00 0.84
CA PHE A 176 6.29 -0.49 -0.08
C PHE A 176 6.25 1.04 -0.07
N HIS A 177 6.15 1.66 1.10
CA HIS A 177 6.18 3.12 1.22
C HIS A 177 7.48 3.72 0.69
N ARG A 178 8.63 3.11 1.00
CA ARG A 178 9.94 3.56 0.51
C ARG A 178 10.02 3.49 -1.01
N MET A 179 9.55 2.40 -1.62
CA MET A 179 9.51 2.26 -3.09
C MET A 179 8.53 3.24 -3.73
N HIS A 180 7.34 3.41 -3.14
CA HIS A 180 6.32 4.33 -3.62
C HIS A 180 6.83 5.77 -3.57
N HIS A 181 7.41 6.18 -2.45
CA HIS A 181 8.03 7.51 -2.30
C HIS A 181 9.10 7.75 -3.36
N LYS A 182 10.02 6.79 -3.56
CA LYS A 182 11.05 6.89 -4.62
C LYS A 182 10.44 7.08 -6.01
N ARG A 183 9.35 6.36 -6.33
CA ARG A 183 8.61 6.54 -7.59
C ARG A 183 8.04 7.96 -7.70
N VAL A 184 7.34 8.42 -6.66
CA VAL A 184 6.71 9.75 -6.63
C VAL A 184 7.77 10.85 -6.79
N VAL A 185 8.93 10.73 -6.14
CA VAL A 185 10.04 11.68 -6.30
C VAL A 185 10.57 11.69 -7.74
N GLN A 186 10.70 10.53 -8.38
CA GLN A 186 11.10 10.45 -9.79
C GLN A 186 10.08 11.15 -10.70
N GLU A 187 8.78 10.91 -10.50
CA GLU A 187 7.71 11.56 -11.25
C GLU A 187 7.69 13.07 -11.01
N LYS A 188 7.81 13.52 -9.75
CA LYS A 188 7.96 14.93 -9.39
C LYS A 188 9.10 15.58 -10.16
N ASN A 189 10.27 14.94 -10.19
CA ASN A 189 11.44 15.46 -10.88
C ASN A 189 11.27 15.53 -12.40
N ARG A 190 10.56 14.56 -13.00
CA ARG A 190 10.19 14.61 -14.43
C ARG A 190 9.30 15.82 -14.72
N LEU A 191 8.23 16.02 -13.93
CA LEU A 191 7.33 17.16 -14.09
C LEU A 191 8.05 18.50 -13.88
N ILE A 192 8.94 18.59 -12.89
CA ILE A 192 9.77 19.79 -12.68
C ILE A 192 10.60 20.10 -13.94
N ASN A 193 11.18 19.09 -14.58
CA ASN A 193 11.96 19.29 -15.79
C ASN A 193 11.10 19.72 -16.97
N ASP A 194 9.90 19.17 -17.12
CA ASP A 194 8.96 19.58 -18.17
C ASP A 194 8.48 21.02 -17.95
N ILE A 195 8.18 21.41 -16.71
CA ILE A 195 7.87 22.80 -16.35
C ILE A 195 9.04 23.72 -16.69
N LYS A 196 10.28 23.33 -16.39
CA LYS A 196 11.48 24.13 -16.75
C LYS A 196 11.59 24.30 -18.26
N ARG A 197 11.43 23.23 -19.04
CA ARG A 197 11.45 23.28 -20.52
C ARG A 197 10.36 24.20 -21.06
N LEU A 198 9.15 24.08 -20.51
CA LEU A 198 8.01 24.90 -20.90
C LEU A 198 8.24 26.38 -20.60
N LYS A 199 8.76 26.70 -19.41
CA LYS A 199 9.14 28.07 -19.05
C LYS A 199 10.17 28.65 -20.01
N THR A 200 11.22 27.89 -20.36
CA THR A 200 12.23 28.32 -21.34
C THR A 200 11.60 28.56 -22.72
N HIS A 201 10.67 27.70 -23.15
CA HIS A 201 9.97 27.85 -24.42
C HIS A 201 9.07 29.10 -24.46
N TYR A 202 8.37 29.43 -23.36
CA TYR A 202 7.59 30.67 -23.33
C TYR A 202 8.46 31.93 -23.21
N ALA A 203 9.57 31.84 -22.47
CA ALA A 203 10.53 32.94 -22.41
C ALA A 203 11.13 33.28 -23.78
N SER A 204 11.26 32.29 -24.69
CA SER A 204 11.77 32.53 -26.05
C SER A 204 10.76 33.21 -26.97
N TYR A 205 9.45 33.10 -26.72
CA TYR A 205 8.43 33.84 -27.48
C TYR A 205 8.41 35.32 -27.16
N GLU A 206 8.83 35.71 -25.96
CA GLU A 206 8.76 37.10 -25.54
C GLU A 206 9.54 38.07 -26.45
N PRO A 207 10.81 37.82 -26.84
CA PRO A 207 11.50 38.68 -27.81
C PRO A 207 10.81 38.70 -29.18
N MET A 208 10.23 37.58 -29.63
CA MET A 208 9.51 37.52 -30.91
C MET A 208 8.26 38.41 -30.89
N LEU A 209 7.49 38.38 -29.80
CA LEU A 209 6.33 39.24 -29.61
C LEU A 209 6.72 40.72 -29.52
N ARG A 210 7.82 41.03 -28.82
CA ARG A 210 8.36 42.41 -28.75
C ARG A 210 8.75 42.92 -30.14
N GLN A 211 9.47 42.11 -30.92
CA GLN A 211 9.85 42.48 -32.30
C GLN A 211 8.64 42.67 -33.20
N LEU A 212 7.62 41.83 -33.09
CA LEU A 212 6.40 41.97 -33.89
C LEU A 212 5.65 43.26 -33.53
N LYS A 213 5.57 43.59 -32.24
CA LYS A 213 4.97 44.85 -31.77
C LYS A 213 5.73 46.06 -32.30
N GLU A 214 7.06 46.04 -32.22
CA GLU A 214 7.91 47.12 -32.74
C GLU A 214 7.69 47.32 -34.26
N LYS A 215 7.67 46.23 -35.03
CA LYS A 215 7.38 46.27 -36.48
C LYS A 215 5.98 46.81 -36.79
N TYR A 216 4.99 46.46 -35.98
CA TYR A 216 3.64 46.98 -36.13
C TYR A 216 3.61 48.50 -35.89
N GLU A 217 4.27 48.97 -34.84
CA GLU A 217 4.33 50.40 -34.53
C GLU A 217 5.11 51.20 -35.59
N THR A 218 6.21 50.67 -36.13
CA THR A 218 6.93 51.34 -37.23
C THR A 218 6.08 51.41 -38.49
N LEU A 219 5.47 50.30 -38.90
CA LEU A 219 4.57 50.27 -40.07
C LEU A 219 3.38 51.21 -39.90
N LEU A 220 2.84 51.34 -38.68
CA LEU A 220 1.76 52.29 -38.39
C LEU A 220 2.22 53.74 -38.55
N ARG A 221 3.43 54.08 -38.09
CA ARG A 221 4.02 55.43 -38.27
C ARG A 221 4.28 55.72 -39.75
N GLU A 222 4.86 54.77 -40.49
CA GLU A 222 5.10 54.90 -41.94
C GLU A 222 3.79 55.06 -42.71
N LYS A 223 2.77 54.24 -42.42
CA LYS A 223 1.45 54.36 -43.05
C LYS A 223 0.82 55.73 -42.81
N MET A 224 1.01 56.31 -41.63
CA MET A 224 0.55 57.67 -41.32
C MET A 224 1.30 58.72 -42.16
N LEU A 225 2.63 58.62 -42.26
CA LEU A 225 3.45 59.53 -43.08
C LEU A 225 3.09 59.46 -44.57
N THR A 226 3.04 58.26 -45.14
CA THR A 226 2.63 58.05 -46.54
C THR A 226 1.19 58.53 -46.78
N SER A 227 0.31 58.45 -45.77
CA SER A 227 -1.03 59.01 -45.90
C SER A 227 -1.02 60.53 -46.03
N LEU A 228 -0.24 61.21 -45.19
CA LEU A 228 -0.10 62.66 -45.26
C LEU A 228 0.54 63.11 -46.58
N GLU A 229 1.53 62.38 -47.09
CA GLU A 229 2.14 62.66 -48.39
C GLU A 229 1.15 62.51 -49.54
N ARG A 230 0.33 61.44 -49.51
CA ARG A 230 -0.76 61.24 -50.48
C ARG A 230 -1.78 62.36 -50.40
N ASP A 231 -2.21 62.75 -49.21
CA ASP A 231 -3.19 63.82 -49.01
C ASP A 231 -2.64 65.16 -49.51
N ARG A 232 -1.34 65.42 -49.33
CA ARG A 232 -0.65 66.59 -49.89
C ARG A 232 -0.64 66.56 -51.42
N ALA A 233 -0.31 65.42 -52.03
CA ALA A 233 -0.28 65.25 -53.49
C ALA A 233 -1.68 65.40 -54.10
N VAL A 234 -2.71 64.79 -53.47
CA VAL A 234 -4.10 64.95 -53.87
C VAL A 234 -4.52 66.41 -53.75
N GLY A 235 -4.17 67.10 -52.65
CA GLY A 235 -4.43 68.53 -52.49
C GLY A 235 -3.79 69.39 -53.58
N GLN A 236 -2.56 69.08 -53.99
CA GLN A 236 -1.90 69.74 -55.13
C GLN A 236 -2.63 69.47 -56.45
N ILE A 237 -2.99 68.21 -56.73
CA ILE A 237 -3.73 67.83 -57.95
C ILE A 237 -5.10 68.53 -57.99
N THR A 238 -5.85 68.53 -56.88
CA THR A 238 -7.14 69.22 -56.80
C THR A 238 -6.99 70.72 -56.98
N GLY A 239 -5.95 71.33 -56.39
CA GLY A 239 -5.62 72.75 -56.61
C GLY A 239 -5.33 73.05 -58.08
N LEU A 240 -4.48 72.24 -58.73
CA LEU A 240 -4.18 72.37 -60.16
C LEU A 240 -5.43 72.16 -61.03
N GLN A 241 -6.25 71.16 -60.73
CA GLN A 241 -7.51 70.90 -61.44
C GLN A 241 -8.49 72.08 -61.30
N ALA A 242 -8.60 72.68 -60.12
CA ALA A 242 -9.43 73.88 -59.91
C ALA A 242 -8.89 75.08 -60.73
N THR A 243 -7.57 75.26 -60.80
CA THR A 243 -6.99 76.30 -61.68
C THR A 243 -7.26 76.01 -63.16
N LEU A 244 -7.11 74.77 -63.63
CA LEU A 244 -7.44 74.38 -65.01
C LEU A 244 -8.92 74.63 -65.32
N GLN A 245 -9.84 74.23 -64.44
CA GLN A 245 -11.28 74.48 -64.62
C GLN A 245 -11.61 75.98 -64.62
N SER A 246 -10.93 76.80 -63.81
CA SER A 246 -11.08 78.26 -63.82
C SER A 246 -10.56 78.89 -65.12
N LEU A 247 -9.53 78.32 -65.75
CA LEU A 247 -9.05 78.76 -67.06
C LEU A 247 -9.97 78.27 -68.20
N GLU A 248 -10.49 77.05 -68.11
CA GLU A 248 -11.42 76.45 -69.08
C GLU A 248 -12.80 77.12 -69.05
N SER A 249 -13.26 77.60 -67.89
CA SER A 249 -14.51 78.38 -67.78
C SER A 249 -14.44 79.79 -68.39
N GLY A 250 -13.26 80.22 -68.87
CA GLY A 250 -13.10 81.38 -69.76
C GLY A 250 -13.23 81.05 -71.26
N ASN A 251 -13.20 79.77 -71.66
CA ASN A 251 -13.33 79.32 -73.04
C ASN A 251 -14.60 78.46 -73.20
N SER A 252 -15.70 79.12 -73.57
CA SER A 252 -16.90 78.45 -74.07
C SER A 252 -16.60 77.74 -75.40
N VAL A 253 -16.34 76.44 -75.35
CA VAL A 253 -16.67 75.53 -76.46
C VAL A 253 -17.33 74.28 -75.87
N HIS A 254 -18.66 74.29 -75.96
CA HIS A 254 -19.51 73.12 -75.84
C HIS A 254 -19.36 72.24 -77.09
N ILE A 255 -19.13 70.93 -76.95
CA ILE A 255 -19.51 69.87 -77.93
C ILE A 255 -19.51 68.49 -77.21
N PRO A 256 -20.39 67.55 -77.60
CA PRO A 256 -21.01 66.61 -76.67
C PRO A 256 -20.58 65.13 -76.79
N VAL A 257 -20.82 64.40 -75.69
CA VAL A 257 -21.27 63.00 -75.54
C VAL A 257 -20.53 61.88 -76.31
N ALA A 258 -19.96 60.95 -75.53
CA ALA A 258 -20.12 59.52 -75.79
C ALA A 258 -20.43 58.81 -74.47
N ARG A 259 -21.70 58.42 -74.29
CA ARG A 259 -22.13 57.49 -73.24
C ARG A 259 -21.47 56.14 -73.51
N ALA A 260 -20.42 55.80 -72.75
CA ALA A 260 -20.04 54.41 -72.55
C ALA A 260 -20.98 53.83 -71.50
N GLY A 261 -21.93 53.00 -71.93
CA GLY A 261 -22.83 52.29 -71.04
C GLY A 261 -22.06 51.33 -70.14
N HIS A 262 -21.91 51.68 -68.86
CA HIS A 262 -21.64 50.68 -67.83
C HIS A 262 -22.88 49.81 -67.66
N ARG A 263 -22.81 48.60 -68.22
CA ARG A 263 -23.68 47.50 -67.84
C ARG A 263 -23.22 47.03 -66.46
N CYS A 264 -23.94 47.43 -65.41
CA CYS A 264 -23.86 46.73 -64.13
C CYS A 264 -24.50 45.35 -64.33
N GLU A 265 -23.69 44.32 -64.54
CA GLU A 265 -24.15 42.96 -64.27
C GLU A 265 -24.28 42.80 -62.76
N ARG A 266 -25.46 42.33 -62.38
CA ARG A 266 -25.84 42.07 -61.00
C ARG A 266 -24.91 41.02 -60.41
N GLU A 267 -24.54 41.29 -59.16
CA GLU A 267 -23.85 40.39 -58.26
C GLU A 267 -24.52 39.02 -58.24
N ASP A 268 -23.76 37.98 -58.57
CA ASP A 268 -23.93 36.65 -58.00
C ASP A 268 -22.55 36.01 -57.88
N GLY A 269 -22.03 35.93 -56.64
CA GLY A 269 -21.01 34.95 -56.28
C GLY A 269 -19.52 35.34 -56.37
N LEU A 270 -19.12 36.59 -56.13
CA LEU A 270 -17.69 36.90 -55.98
C LEU A 270 -17.25 36.75 -54.53
N GLU A 271 -16.81 35.54 -54.19
CA GLU A 271 -16.06 35.27 -52.97
C GLU A 271 -14.75 36.06 -53.00
N GLY A 272 -14.57 36.98 -52.04
CA GLY A 272 -13.36 37.82 -51.98
C GLY A 272 -12.09 37.00 -51.76
N PRO A 273 -10.90 37.51 -52.11
CA PRO A 273 -9.62 36.78 -51.98
C PRO A 273 -9.36 36.29 -50.55
N SER A 274 -9.86 37.02 -49.54
CA SER A 274 -9.80 36.64 -48.13
C SER A 274 -10.75 35.48 -47.77
N GLN A 275 -11.95 35.42 -48.36
CA GLN A 275 -12.90 34.32 -48.14
C GLN A 275 -12.46 33.05 -48.86
N ARG A 276 -11.91 33.18 -50.07
CA ARG A 276 -11.34 32.06 -50.82
C ARG A 276 -10.18 31.39 -50.06
N ALA A 277 -9.29 32.18 -49.46
CA ALA A 277 -8.19 31.66 -48.64
C ALA A 277 -8.68 30.89 -47.40
N ILE A 278 -9.79 31.30 -46.79
CA ILE A 278 -10.39 30.60 -45.63
C ILE A 278 -11.02 29.27 -46.06
N ARG A 279 -11.65 29.22 -47.24
CA ARG A 279 -12.22 27.99 -47.81
C ARG A 279 -11.13 26.98 -48.17
N GLU A 280 -10.10 27.41 -48.88
CA GLU A 280 -8.97 26.56 -49.27
C GLU A 280 -8.19 26.03 -48.03
N ALA A 281 -8.05 26.85 -46.97
CA ALA A 281 -7.45 26.39 -45.71
C ALA A 281 -8.31 25.37 -44.95
N ARG A 282 -9.65 25.41 -45.09
CA ARG A 282 -10.55 24.41 -44.51
C ARG A 282 -10.47 23.09 -45.29
N GLU A 283 -10.38 23.14 -46.61
CA GLU A 283 -10.26 21.96 -47.46
C GLU A 283 -8.90 21.26 -47.33
N GLN A 284 -7.81 22.02 -47.17
CA GLN A 284 -6.48 21.46 -46.88
C GLN A 284 -6.42 20.75 -45.51
N LYS A 285 -7.20 21.21 -44.53
CA LYS A 285 -7.29 20.58 -43.20
C LYS A 285 -8.05 19.25 -43.19
N VAL A 286 -8.89 18.99 -44.20
CA VAL A 286 -9.61 17.72 -44.35
C VAL A 286 -8.73 16.63 -44.95
N TYR A 287 -7.65 16.97 -45.67
CA TYR A 287 -6.75 16.01 -46.31
C TYR A 287 -5.37 15.83 -45.65
N SER A 288 -5.02 16.61 -44.62
CA SER A 288 -3.72 16.53 -43.93
C SER A 288 -3.77 15.90 -42.52
N GLY A 289 -4.87 15.21 -42.20
CA GLY A 289 -5.09 14.59 -40.87
C GLY A 289 -4.85 13.08 -40.78
N VAL A 290 -4.39 12.42 -41.85
CA VAL A 290 -4.13 10.97 -41.84
C VAL A 290 -2.76 10.70 -42.42
N ASN A 291 -1.78 10.44 -41.56
CA ASN A 291 -0.53 9.81 -41.97
C ASN A 291 -0.87 8.42 -42.56
N PRO A 292 -0.26 8.02 -43.70
CA PRO A 292 -0.42 6.67 -44.21
C PRO A 292 0.05 5.68 -43.14
N TYR A 293 -0.81 4.70 -42.82
CA TYR A 293 -0.47 3.59 -41.97
C TYR A 293 0.72 2.83 -42.57
N ASP A 294 1.85 2.83 -41.84
CA ASP A 294 3.06 2.09 -42.19
C ASP A 294 2.97 0.68 -41.56
N PRO A 295 2.75 -0.39 -42.35
CA PRO A 295 2.58 -1.75 -41.82
C PRO A 295 3.82 -2.31 -41.12
N ALA A 296 4.97 -1.64 -41.21
CA ALA A 296 6.23 -2.06 -40.58
C ALA A 296 6.36 -1.61 -39.11
N LYS A 297 5.48 -0.72 -38.63
CA LYS A 297 5.50 -0.19 -37.24
C LYS A 297 4.41 -0.76 -36.33
N ASP A 298 3.70 -1.78 -36.81
CA ASP A 298 2.62 -2.44 -36.08
C ASP A 298 3.18 -3.25 -34.89
N PRO A 299 2.89 -2.87 -33.63
CA PRO A 299 3.39 -3.58 -32.45
C PRO A 299 2.89 -5.02 -32.37
N THR A 300 1.84 -5.36 -33.13
CA THR A 300 1.25 -6.70 -33.20
C THR A 300 2.09 -7.70 -34.02
N LYS A 301 3.08 -7.23 -34.78
CA LYS A 301 4.00 -8.07 -35.59
C LYS A 301 5.39 -8.23 -35.00
N GLN A 302 5.70 -7.60 -33.86
CA GLN A 302 6.94 -7.88 -33.15
C GLN A 302 6.81 -9.24 -32.47
N ILE A 303 7.33 -10.27 -33.12
CA ILE A 303 7.58 -11.58 -32.51
C ILE A 303 8.70 -11.42 -31.47
N GLY A 304 8.33 -10.88 -30.32
CA GLY A 304 8.99 -11.15 -29.06
C GLY A 304 8.72 -12.60 -28.66
N LYS A 305 9.66 -13.22 -27.97
CA LYS A 305 9.61 -14.63 -27.56
C LYS A 305 8.32 -14.93 -26.78
N ARG A 306 7.32 -15.54 -27.42
CA ARG A 306 6.13 -16.09 -26.76
C ARG A 306 6.55 -17.31 -25.91
N TYR A 307 6.00 -17.42 -24.71
CA TYR A 307 6.23 -18.60 -23.88
C TYR A 307 5.30 -19.74 -24.32
N PRO A 308 5.72 -21.03 -24.23
CA PRO A 308 4.96 -22.16 -24.76
C PRO A 308 3.56 -22.39 -24.15
N LYS A 309 3.17 -21.62 -23.13
CA LYS A 309 1.91 -21.77 -22.38
C LYS A 309 0.99 -20.54 -22.48
N ASP A 310 1.31 -19.55 -23.30
CA ASP A 310 0.45 -18.38 -23.47
C ASP A 310 -0.76 -18.76 -24.34
N SER A 311 -1.98 -18.56 -23.83
CA SER A 311 -3.20 -18.77 -24.62
C SER A 311 -3.37 -17.68 -25.66
N GLU A 312 -3.88 -18.03 -26.84
CA GLU A 312 -4.16 -17.07 -27.90
C GLU A 312 -5.24 -16.07 -27.46
N PHE A 313 -5.02 -14.78 -27.76
CA PHE A 313 -6.03 -13.76 -27.53
C PHE A 313 -7.22 -13.99 -28.48
N PRO A 314 -8.48 -13.85 -28.01
CA PRO A 314 -9.65 -13.98 -28.85
C PRO A 314 -9.61 -13.00 -30.03
N GLU A 315 -9.99 -13.46 -31.22
CA GLU A 315 -10.12 -12.59 -32.38
C GLU A 315 -11.21 -11.54 -32.11
N ASP A 316 -10.88 -10.27 -32.35
CA ASP A 316 -11.77 -9.13 -32.10
C ASP A 316 -12.83 -9.06 -33.20
N ILE A 317 -13.83 -9.93 -33.10
CA ILE A 317 -14.95 -10.04 -34.04
C ILE A 317 -16.19 -9.44 -33.39
N GLN A 318 -16.21 -8.12 -33.16
CA GLN A 318 -17.40 -7.27 -33.33
C GLN A 318 -17.19 -5.85 -32.80
N VAL A 319 -17.66 -4.87 -33.58
CA VAL A 319 -17.87 -3.51 -33.09
C VAL A 319 -18.99 -3.55 -32.04
N ASN A 320 -18.71 -3.07 -30.83
CA ASN A 320 -19.64 -3.06 -29.70
C ASN A 320 -20.98 -2.39 -30.09
N PRO A 321 -22.11 -3.13 -30.11
CA PRO A 321 -23.42 -2.61 -30.55
C PRO A 321 -24.00 -1.52 -29.62
N TYR A 322 -23.40 -1.30 -28.45
CA TYR A 322 -23.81 -0.26 -27.50
C TYR A 322 -23.12 1.10 -27.71
N LEU A 323 -22.14 1.20 -28.62
CA LEU A 323 -21.47 2.47 -28.94
C LEU A 323 -22.43 3.56 -29.44
N ALA A 324 -23.52 3.17 -30.12
CA ALA A 324 -24.55 4.12 -30.56
C ALA A 324 -25.35 4.73 -29.40
N ARG A 325 -25.47 4.03 -28.26
CA ARG A 325 -26.26 4.48 -27.09
C ARG A 325 -25.52 5.44 -26.17
N ALA A 326 -24.19 5.52 -26.29
CA ALA A 326 -23.38 6.44 -25.47
C ALA A 326 -23.71 7.93 -25.72
N LYS A 327 -24.33 8.27 -26.86
CA LYS A 327 -24.77 9.64 -27.16
C LYS A 327 -26.08 10.05 -26.47
N GLU A 328 -26.80 9.11 -25.83
CA GLU A 328 -28.14 9.36 -25.30
C GLU A 328 -28.13 9.86 -23.84
N CYS A 329 -27.01 9.72 -23.12
CA CYS A 329 -26.86 10.23 -21.75
C CYS A 329 -26.05 11.52 -21.69
N VAL A 330 -26.63 12.61 -22.20
CA VAL A 330 -26.16 13.98 -21.91
C VAL A 330 -27.16 14.62 -20.94
N ARG A 331 -27.07 14.28 -19.66
CA ARG A 331 -27.57 15.14 -18.58
C ARG A 331 -26.35 15.66 -17.82
N PRO A 332 -26.11 16.98 -17.77
CA PRO A 332 -25.03 17.54 -16.98
C PRO A 332 -25.32 17.30 -15.50
N LEU A 333 -24.60 16.37 -14.87
CA LEU A 333 -24.64 16.19 -13.42
C LEU A 333 -23.79 17.31 -12.81
N LYS A 334 -24.40 18.19 -12.01
CA LYS A 334 -23.69 19.23 -11.26
C LYS A 334 -22.59 18.59 -10.41
N SER A 335 -21.40 19.16 -10.43
CA SER A 335 -20.26 18.75 -9.59
C SER A 335 -20.66 18.77 -8.12
N GLY A 336 -20.54 17.63 -7.42
CA GLY A 336 -20.73 17.53 -5.98
C GLY A 336 -21.92 16.67 -5.49
N VAL A 337 -22.75 16.12 -6.39
CA VAL A 337 -23.83 15.20 -6.00
C VAL A 337 -23.61 13.85 -6.68
N TYR A 338 -22.82 12.98 -6.03
CA TYR A 338 -22.73 11.58 -6.43
C TYR A 338 -23.91 10.84 -5.82
N ARG A 339 -24.74 10.21 -6.65
CA ARG A 339 -25.80 9.31 -6.21
C ARG A 339 -25.53 7.95 -6.83
N LEU A 340 -25.40 6.92 -6.00
CA LEU A 340 -25.22 5.54 -6.43
C LEU A 340 -26.36 5.17 -7.38
N SER A 341 -26.05 4.97 -8.66
CA SER A 341 -27.04 4.67 -9.67
C SER A 341 -27.28 3.17 -9.86
N ASN A 342 -26.27 2.34 -9.59
CA ASN A 342 -26.36 0.88 -9.62
C ASN A 342 -25.19 0.24 -8.87
N THR A 343 -25.44 -0.92 -8.27
CA THR A 343 -24.44 -1.79 -7.67
C THR A 343 -24.52 -3.14 -8.37
N LEU A 344 -23.38 -3.60 -8.92
CA LEU A 344 -23.29 -4.87 -9.63
C LEU A 344 -22.37 -5.80 -8.84
N LYS A 345 -22.93 -6.93 -8.39
CA LYS A 345 -22.18 -7.99 -7.70
C LYS A 345 -21.55 -8.89 -8.76
N VAL A 346 -20.23 -8.80 -8.91
CA VAL A 346 -19.51 -9.49 -10.00
C VAL A 346 -18.96 -10.85 -9.55
N HIS A 347 -18.83 -11.09 -8.24
CA HIS A 347 -18.29 -12.35 -7.70
C HIS A 347 -18.75 -12.58 -6.25
N ASP A 348 -18.99 -13.85 -5.91
CA ASP A 348 -19.42 -14.31 -4.58
C ASP A 348 -18.29 -14.87 -3.73
N LEU A 349 -17.06 -14.94 -4.27
CA LEU A 349 -15.89 -15.53 -3.62
C LEU A 349 -14.82 -14.47 -3.36
N ALA A 350 -14.09 -14.63 -2.26
CA ALA A 350 -12.93 -13.80 -1.96
C ALA A 350 -11.85 -13.99 -3.03
N VAL A 351 -11.38 -12.89 -3.62
CA VAL A 351 -10.26 -12.89 -4.56
C VAL A 351 -8.98 -12.84 -3.72
N SER A 352 -8.21 -13.92 -3.75
CA SER A 352 -6.90 -14.05 -3.09
C SER A 352 -5.78 -13.30 -3.80
#